data_AF-A0A1I0JBV3-F1
#
_entry.id   AF-A0A1I0JBV3-F1
#
_cell.length_a   1.000
_cell.length_b   1.000
_cell.length_c   1.000
_cell.angle_alpha   90.00
_cell.angle_beta   90.00
_cell.angle_gamma   90.00
#
_symmetry.space_group_name_H-M   'P 1'
#
loop_
_entity.id
_entity.type
_entity.pdbx_description
1 polymer ?
#
loop_
_entity_poly.entity_id
_entity_poly.type
_entity_poly.pdbx_seq_one_letter_code
_entity_poly.pdbx_strand_id
1 'polypeptide(L)'
;MKKFNDFLDTVMRFIMAAAMFALLAGGTWQIFTRWILKNPSTFTDEFLRYVLIWASMLGSAYCFYKDEHLALDLVKDRVKGSVRSVLMIFIEAAILFFVCYVFYIRRNAACRQCNQQVLRDAYPV
;
A
#
# COMPACT_ATOMS: atom_id res chain seq x y z
N MET A 1 22.52 -27.95 1.53
CA MET A 1 21.69 -27.15 0.61
C MET A 1 20.31 -26.81 1.21
N LYS A 2 19.47 -27.78 1.63
CA LYS A 2 18.15 -27.49 2.27
C LYS A 2 18.21 -26.52 3.46
N LYS A 3 19.15 -26.75 4.40
CA LYS A 3 19.33 -25.88 5.57
C LYS A 3 19.60 -24.40 5.25
N PHE A 4 20.20 -24.10 4.09
CA PHE A 4 20.49 -22.72 3.69
C PHE A 4 19.21 -22.01 3.20
N ASN A 5 18.38 -22.70 2.41
CA ASN A 5 17.08 -22.18 1.99
C ASN A 5 16.12 -22.03 3.18
N ASP A 6 16.13 -22.99 4.11
CA ASP A 6 15.28 -22.93 5.32
C ASP A 6 15.70 -21.78 6.25
N PHE A 7 17.00 -21.51 6.34
CA PHE A 7 17.54 -20.35 7.07
C PHE A 7 17.15 -19.03 6.40
N LEU A 8 17.28 -18.93 5.07
CA LEU A 8 16.85 -17.76 4.31
C LEU A 8 15.34 -17.50 4.48
N ASP A 9 14.49 -18.51 4.37
CA ASP A 9 13.03 -18.36 4.56
C ASP A 9 12.70 -17.91 6.00
N THR A 10 13.37 -18.46 7.00
CA THR A 10 13.17 -18.08 8.41
C THR A 10 13.56 -16.62 8.66
N VAL A 11 14.71 -16.18 8.15
CA VAL A 11 15.19 -14.79 8.29
C VAL A 11 14.24 -13.84 7.55
N MET A 12 13.81 -14.20 6.35
CA MET A 12 12.93 -13.37 5.52
C MET A 12 11.54 -13.21 6.14
N ARG A 13 11.00 -14.30 6.71
CA ARG A 13 9.76 -14.25 7.52
C ARG A 13 9.89 -13.34 8.74
N PHE A 14 11.02 -13.42 9.45
CA PHE A 14 11.25 -12.60 10.63
C PHE A 14 11.33 -11.10 10.27
N ILE A 15 12.07 -10.76 9.20
CA ILE A 15 12.18 -9.39 8.68
C ILE A 15 10.81 -8.85 8.25
N MET A 16 10.01 -9.65 7.55
CA MET A 16 8.65 -9.27 7.12
C MET A 16 7.71 -9.02 8.31
N ALA A 17 7.73 -9.90 9.31
CA ALA A 17 6.95 -9.73 10.53
C ALA A 17 7.36 -8.46 11.30
N ALA A 18 8.67 -8.23 11.42
CA ALA A 18 9.21 -7.02 12.05
C ALA A 18 8.82 -5.75 11.28
N ALA A 19 8.90 -5.76 9.95
CA ALA A 19 8.51 -4.63 9.11
C ALA A 19 7.01 -4.32 9.21
N MET A 20 6.14 -5.34 9.19
CA MET A 20 4.71 -5.18 9.41
C MET A 20 4.39 -4.60 10.79
N PHE A 21 5.06 -5.09 11.83
CA PHE A 21 4.90 -4.58 13.18
C PHE A 21 5.36 -3.12 13.30
N ALA A 22 6.50 -2.76 12.69
CA ALA A 22 7.02 -1.39 12.67
C ALA A 22 6.07 -0.43 11.95
N LEU A 23 5.47 -0.83 10.83
CA LEU A 23 4.46 -0.04 10.13
C LEU A 23 3.20 0.16 10.97
N LEU A 24 2.73 -0.88 11.67
CA LEU A 24 1.57 -0.79 12.54
C LEU A 24 1.84 0.15 13.72
N ALA A 25 2.94 -0.07 14.45
CA ALA A 25 3.32 0.74 15.61
C ALA A 25 3.61 2.20 15.21
N GLY A 26 4.34 2.40 14.11
CA GLY A 26 4.61 3.73 13.57
C GLY A 26 3.33 4.44 13.10
N GLY A 27 2.41 3.72 12.45
CA GLY A 27 1.12 4.27 12.02
C GLY A 27 0.23 4.65 13.19
N THR A 28 0.17 3.83 14.25
CA THR A 28 -0.51 4.17 15.49
C THR A 28 0.11 5.42 16.14
N TRP A 29 1.44 5.53 16.14
CA TRP A 29 2.15 6.71 16.65
C TRP A 29 1.87 7.96 15.82
N GLN A 30 1.81 7.85 14.49
CA GLN A 30 1.44 8.96 13.60
C GLN A 30 0.03 9.49 13.89
N ILE A 31 -0.94 8.58 14.08
CA ILE A 31 -2.30 8.93 14.46
C ILE A 31 -2.29 9.60 15.84
N PHE A 32 -1.64 8.98 16.83
CA PHE A 32 -1.58 9.52 18.20
C PHE A 32 -0.97 10.92 18.25
N THR A 33 0.13 11.15 17.53
CA THR A 33 0.76 12.47 17.40
C THR A 33 -0.24 13.45 16.81
N ARG A 34 -0.93 13.11 15.72
CA ARG A 34 -1.89 14.01 15.07
C ARG A 34 -3.11 14.37 15.92
N TRP A 35 -3.56 13.46 16.78
CA TRP A 35 -4.73 13.66 17.65
C TRP A 35 -4.38 14.32 19.00
N ILE A 36 -3.19 14.06 19.56
CA ILE A 36 -2.78 14.55 20.89
C ILE A 36 -1.81 15.75 20.82
N LEU A 37 -0.86 15.73 19.87
CA LEU A 37 0.14 16.77 19.63
C LEU A 37 -0.21 17.45 18.31
N LYS A 38 -0.97 18.54 18.35
CA LYS A 38 -1.35 19.37 17.17
C LYS A 38 -0.16 19.90 16.31
N ASN A 39 1.08 19.48 16.57
CA ASN A 39 2.26 19.70 15.73
C ASN A 39 2.56 18.47 14.87
N PRO A 40 2.41 18.55 13.53
CA PRO A 40 2.74 17.44 12.64
C PRO A 40 4.26 17.18 12.69
N SER A 41 4.66 16.03 13.26
CA SER A 41 6.08 15.63 13.28
C SER A 41 6.51 15.16 11.88
N THR A 42 7.02 16.09 11.06
CA THR A 42 7.50 15.83 9.67
C THR A 42 8.56 14.73 9.62
N PHE A 43 9.45 14.68 10.61
CA PHE A 43 10.51 13.66 10.72
C PHE A 43 9.94 12.23 10.82
N THR A 44 8.83 12.05 11.53
CA THR A 44 8.22 10.72 11.70
C THR A 44 7.46 10.29 10.44
N ASP A 45 6.91 11.24 9.67
CA ASP A 45 6.25 10.96 8.38
C ASP A 45 7.23 10.46 7.33
N GLU A 46 8.39 11.12 7.22
CA GLU A 46 9.45 10.74 6.28
C GLU A 46 10.05 9.38 6.64
N PHE A 47 10.37 9.13 7.91
CA PHE A 47 10.91 7.85 8.36
C PHE A 47 9.97 6.68 8.05
N LEU A 48 8.67 6.83 8.31
CA LEU A 48 7.70 5.77 8.04
C LEU A 48 7.57 5.46 6.54
N ARG A 49 7.65 6.47 5.68
CA ARG A 49 7.65 6.28 4.22
C ARG A 49 8.87 5.49 3.76
N TYR A 50 10.04 5.78 4.30
CA TYR A 50 11.23 4.99 3.98
C TYR A 50 11.07 3.53 4.42
N VAL A 51 10.60 3.28 5.65
CA VAL A 51 10.33 1.91 6.14
C VAL A 51 9.29 1.20 5.25
N LEU A 52 8.25 1.90 4.81
CA LEU A 52 7.24 1.35 3.91
C LEU A 52 7.81 0.97 2.53
N ILE A 53 8.68 1.81 1.96
CA ILE A 53 9.36 1.51 0.69
C ILE A 53 10.19 0.23 0.84
N TRP A 54 11.05 0.16 1.87
CA TRP A 54 11.85 -1.05 2.13
C TRP A 54 10.99 -2.30 2.39
N ALA A 55 9.91 -2.16 3.17
CA ALA A 55 8.97 -3.25 3.45
C ALA A 55 8.25 -3.74 2.20
N SER A 56 7.84 -2.84 1.29
CA SER A 56 7.18 -3.21 0.03
C SER A 56 8.14 -3.88 -0.97
N MET A 57 9.39 -3.43 -1.03
CA MET A 57 10.43 -4.09 -1.83
C MET A 57 10.71 -5.51 -1.31
N LEU A 58 10.90 -5.67 0.00
CA LEU A 58 11.08 -6.99 0.62
C LEU A 58 9.84 -7.88 0.50
N GLY A 59 8.65 -7.29 0.63
CA GLY A 59 7.37 -7.97 0.50
C GLY A 59 7.14 -8.53 -0.89
N SER A 60 7.38 -7.74 -1.94
CA SER A 60 7.27 -8.19 -3.33
C SER A 60 8.27 -9.31 -3.64
N ALA A 61 9.54 -9.15 -3.26
CA ALA A 61 10.56 -10.19 -3.43
C ALA A 61 10.16 -11.51 -2.74
N TYR A 62 9.55 -11.45 -1.56
CA TYR A 62 9.05 -12.64 -0.85
C TYR A 62 7.80 -13.24 -1.49
N CYS A 63 6.85 -12.44 -2.00
CA CYS A 63 5.73 -12.96 -2.79
C CYS A 63 6.21 -13.72 -4.03
N PHE A 64 7.24 -13.20 -4.72
CA PHE A 64 7.84 -13.90 -5.86
C PHE A 64 8.58 -15.17 -5.43
N TYR A 65 9.28 -15.15 -4.28
CA TYR A 65 9.99 -16.33 -3.78
C TYR A 65 9.04 -17.45 -3.31
N LYS A 66 7.88 -17.08 -2.75
CA LYS A 66 6.84 -18.04 -2.34
C LYS A 66 5.83 -18.39 -3.43
N ASP A 67 6.09 -17.96 -4.66
CA ASP A 67 5.22 -18.18 -5.81
C ASP A 67 3.77 -17.74 -5.51
N GLU A 68 3.51 -16.57 -4.94
CA GLU A 68 2.12 -16.11 -4.71
C GLU A 68 1.35 -15.75 -6.00
N HIS A 69 2.04 -15.73 -7.16
CA HIS A 69 1.34 -15.87 -8.44
C HIS A 69 0.53 -17.18 -8.52
N LEU A 70 0.75 -18.17 -7.62
CA LEU A 70 -0.13 -19.32 -7.40
C LEU A 70 -1.57 -18.91 -7.15
N ALA A 71 -1.91 -17.80 -6.50
CA ALA A 71 -3.33 -17.48 -6.26
C ALA A 71 -4.05 -17.14 -7.57
N LEU A 72 -3.36 -16.42 -8.46
CA LEU A 72 -3.83 -16.12 -9.82
C LEU A 72 -3.74 -17.34 -10.74
N ASP A 73 -2.71 -18.18 -10.58
CA ASP A 73 -2.57 -19.42 -11.34
C ASP A 73 -3.53 -20.51 -10.88
N LEU A 74 -3.81 -20.71 -9.59
CA LEU A 74 -4.82 -21.63 -9.05
C LEU A 74 -6.24 -21.25 -9.49
N VAL A 75 -6.54 -19.95 -9.55
CA VAL A 75 -7.80 -19.48 -10.12
C VAL A 75 -7.81 -19.72 -11.63
N LYS A 76 -6.74 -19.38 -12.37
CA LYS A 76 -6.62 -19.66 -13.81
C LYS A 76 -6.71 -21.15 -14.16
N ASP A 77 -6.18 -22.03 -13.32
CA ASP A 77 -6.10 -23.47 -13.57
C ASP A 77 -7.41 -24.18 -13.22
N ARG A 78 -8.20 -23.61 -12.29
CA ARG A 78 -9.58 -24.05 -12.03
C ARG A 78 -10.62 -23.54 -13.03
N VAL A 79 -10.34 -22.52 -13.84
CA VAL A 79 -11.30 -22.00 -14.83
C VAL A 79 -10.82 -22.29 -16.27
N LYS A 80 -11.32 -23.37 -16.88
CA LYS A 80 -11.12 -23.67 -18.31
C LYS A 80 -12.15 -22.95 -19.19
N GLY A 81 -11.71 -22.27 -20.26
CA GLY A 81 -12.56 -21.74 -21.34
C GLY A 81 -12.85 -20.23 -21.31
N SER A 82 -13.87 -19.77 -22.05
CA SER A 82 -14.25 -18.34 -22.23
C SER A 82 -14.44 -17.55 -20.94
N VAL A 83 -14.73 -18.22 -19.82
CA VAL A 83 -14.88 -17.60 -18.50
C VAL A 83 -13.56 -16.98 -18.03
N ARG A 84 -12.40 -17.53 -18.42
CA ARG A 84 -11.07 -16.94 -18.13
C ARG A 84 -10.89 -15.58 -18.79
N SER A 85 -11.30 -15.45 -20.05
CA SER A 85 -11.21 -14.18 -20.78
C SER A 85 -12.15 -13.14 -20.20
N VAL A 86 -13.36 -13.53 -19.81
CA VAL A 86 -14.31 -12.64 -19.12
C VAL A 86 -13.77 -12.20 -17.75
N LEU A 87 -13.17 -13.12 -16.98
CA LEU A 87 -12.55 -12.79 -15.69
C LEU A 87 -11.40 -11.79 -15.86
N MET A 88 -10.54 -11.97 -16.87
CA MET A 88 -9.43 -11.05 -17.14
C MET A 88 -9.94 -9.65 -17.49
N ILE A 89 -10.93 -9.56 -18.39
CA ILE A 89 -11.55 -8.27 -18.76
C ILE A 89 -12.21 -7.63 -17.54
N PHE A 90 -12.87 -8.42 -16.69
CA PHE A 90 -13.49 -7.92 -15.46
C PHE A 90 -12.47 -7.37 -14.46
N ILE A 91 -11.34 -8.08 -14.27
CA ILE A 91 -10.26 -7.62 -13.39
C ILE A 91 -9.65 -6.32 -13.92
N GLU A 92 -9.34 -6.24 -15.22
CA GLU A 92 -8.81 -5.00 -15.81
C GLU A 92 -9.81 -3.84 -15.72
N ALA A 93 -11.10 -4.10 -15.99
CA ALA A 93 -12.15 -3.10 -15.86
C ALA A 93 -12.30 -2.62 -14.41
N ALA A 94 -12.21 -3.52 -13.42
CA ALA A 94 -12.27 -3.17 -12.01
C ALA A 94 -11.06 -2.33 -11.58
N ILE A 95 -9.86 -2.64 -12.08
CA ILE A 95 -8.65 -1.84 -11.83
C ILE A 95 -8.79 -0.44 -12.47
N LEU A 96 -9.23 -0.37 -13.73
CA LEU A 96 -9.48 0.90 -14.43
C LEU A 96 -10.50 1.75 -13.66
N PHE A 97 -11.59 1.14 -13.21
CA PHE A 97 -12.60 1.79 -12.40
C PHE A 97 -12.03 2.33 -11.09
N PHE A 98 -11.25 1.53 -10.36
CA PHE A 98 -10.63 1.95 -9.10
C PHE A 98 -9.67 3.13 -9.30
N VAL A 99 -8.84 3.09 -10.34
CA VAL A 99 -7.93 4.19 -10.69
C VAL A 99 -8.73 5.46 -11.00
N CYS A 100 -9.73 5.39 -11.88
CA CYS A 100 -10.59 6.52 -12.22
C CYS A 100 -11.31 7.10 -10.99
N TYR A 101 -11.80 6.25 -10.09
CA TYR A 101 -12.47 6.65 -8.86
C TYR A 101 -11.54 7.41 -7.91
N VAL A 102 -10.32 6.90 -7.70
CA VAL A 102 -9.29 7.58 -6.88
C VAL A 102 -8.91 8.93 -7.49
N PHE A 103 -8.73 9.01 -8.82
CA PHE A 103 -8.44 10.27 -9.51
C PHE A 103 -9.58 11.28 -9.39
N TYR A 104 -10.84 10.82 -9.48
CA TYR A 104 -12.02 11.65 -9.31
C TYR A 104 -12.12 12.23 -7.90
N ILE A 105 -11.96 11.41 -6.86
CA ILE A 105 -11.91 11.87 -5.46
C ILE A 105 -10.79 12.88 -5.24
N ARG A 106 -9.60 12.60 -5.77
CA ARG A 106 -8.43 13.45 -5.57
C ARG A 106 -8.58 14.80 -6.27
N ARG A 107 -9.21 14.86 -7.45
CA ARG A 107 -9.61 16.13 -8.10
C ARG A 107 -10.55 16.95 -7.22
N ASN A 108 -11.56 16.32 -6.64
CA ASN A 108 -12.53 17.02 -5.79
C ASN A 108 -11.91 17.53 -4.49
N ALA A 109 -10.98 16.76 -3.90
CA ALA A 109 -10.22 17.17 -2.72
C ALA A 109 -9.20 18.29 -3.01
N ALA A 110 -8.47 18.20 -4.14
CA ALA A 110 -7.52 19.23 -4.57
C ALA A 110 -8.22 20.57 -4.86
N CYS A 111 -9.39 20.52 -5.51
CA CYS A 111 -10.18 21.73 -5.79
C CYS A 111 -10.70 22.38 -4.49
N ARG A 112 -11.10 21.59 -3.48
CA ARG A 112 -11.48 22.10 -2.15
C ARG A 112 -10.31 22.77 -1.44
N GLN A 113 -9.11 22.19 -1.54
CA GLN A 113 -7.93 22.73 -0.88
C GLN A 113 -7.48 24.05 -1.49
N CYS A 114 -7.57 24.19 -2.81
CA CYS A 114 -7.26 25.46 -3.51
C CYS A 114 -8.28 26.57 -3.16
N ASN A 115 -9.58 26.27 -3.17
CA ASN A 115 -10.61 27.25 -2.84
C ASN A 115 -10.52 27.75 -1.39
N GLN A 116 -10.18 26.86 -0.46
CA GLN A 116 -10.08 27.21 0.96
C GLN A 116 -8.80 28.00 1.29
N GLN A 117 -7.75 27.86 0.48
CA GLN A 117 -6.54 28.67 0.56
C GLN A 117 -6.81 30.11 0.10
N VAL A 118 -7.48 30.28 -1.06
CA VAL A 118 -7.86 31.60 -1.60
C VAL A 118 -8.77 32.38 -0.67
N LEU A 119 -9.71 31.72 0.03
CA LEU A 119 -10.58 32.39 1.01
C LEU A 119 -9.82 32.88 2.26
N ARG A 120 -8.73 32.19 2.67
CA ARG A 120 -7.85 32.68 3.75
C ARG A 120 -6.99 33.86 3.31
N ASP A 121 -6.56 33.89 2.06
CA ASP A 121 -5.79 35.01 1.53
C ASP A 121 -6.68 36.24 1.24
N ALA A 122 -7.97 36.03 0.95
CA ALA A 122 -8.93 37.10 0.64
C ALA A 122 -9.56 37.80 1.87
N TYR A 123 -9.62 37.12 3.02
CA TYR A 123 -10.03 37.71 4.30
C TYR A 123 -8.92 37.52 5.34
N PRO A 124 -7.85 38.34 5.28
CA PRO A 124 -6.90 38.42 6.37
C PRO A 124 -7.62 39.07 7.58
N VAL A 125 -7.87 38.28 8.61
CA VAL A 125 -8.22 38.77 9.96
C VAL A 125 -6.97 39.23 10.69
#